data_AF-A0A917APD5-F1
#
_entry.id   AF-A0A917APD5-F1
#
_cell.length_a   1.000
_cell.length_b   1.000
_cell.length_c   1.000
_cell.angle_alpha   90.00
_cell.angle_beta   90.00
_cell.angle_gamma   90.00
#
_symmetry.space_group_name_H-M   'P 1'
#
loop_
_entity.id
_entity.type
_entity.pdbx_description
1 polymer ?
#
loop_
_entity_poly.entity_id
_entity_poly.type
_entity_poly.pdbx_seq_one_letter_code
_entity_poly.pdbx_strand_id
1 'polypeptide(L)'
;MMTQIRNVLEIFGIVFLRFRYLARIWNVWLVGVNMGCLYFIQHVEAQVVLATTLIAVVGQGVIYNRIGFTRLLGITHIMWVPMFVWMGTRLEAIAAQPELATWLAVLLATNIGSMIIDATDVRRYFRGERAPHYAW
;
A
#
# COMPACT_ATOMS: atom_id res chain seq x y z
N MET A 1 11.67 19.24 -1.67
CA MET A 1 11.57 18.28 -0.54
C MET A 1 10.40 18.60 0.39
N MET A 2 10.27 19.83 0.91
CA MET A 2 9.17 20.23 1.82
C MET A 2 7.76 19.98 1.25
N THR A 3 7.54 20.24 -0.04
CA THR A 3 6.25 19.99 -0.71
C THR A 3 5.87 18.52 -0.72
N GLN A 4 6.83 17.60 -0.89
CA GLN A 4 6.56 16.17 -0.95
C GLN A 4 6.15 15.61 0.41
N ILE A 5 6.85 16.03 1.47
CA ILE A 5 6.50 15.66 2.85
C ILE A 5 5.08 16.14 3.18
N ARG A 6 4.76 17.40 2.85
CA ARG A 6 3.41 17.94 3.03
C ARG A 6 2.35 17.12 2.29
N ASN A 7 2.57 16.78 1.02
CA ASN A 7 1.62 15.98 0.24
C ASN A 7 1.38 14.61 0.88
N VAL A 8 2.44 13.92 1.30
CA VAL A 8 2.33 12.62 1.97
C VAL A 8 1.54 12.74 3.27
N LEU A 9 1.79 13.77 4.08
CA LEU A 9 1.02 14.03 5.30
C LEU A 9 -0.45 14.34 5.01
N GLU A 10 -0.76 15.09 3.96
CA GLU A 10 -2.13 15.36 3.52
C GLU A 10 -2.84 14.07 3.07
N ILE A 11 -2.16 13.19 2.32
CA ILE A 11 -2.69 11.88 1.93
C ILE A 11 -3.03 11.05 3.16
N PHE A 12 -2.10 10.93 4.12
CA PHE A 12 -2.36 10.20 5.37
C PHE A 12 -3.50 10.82 6.18
N GLY A 13 -3.57 12.15 6.26
CA GLY A 13 -4.69 12.84 6.90
C GLY A 13 -6.04 12.51 6.28
N ILE A 14 -6.12 12.44 4.95
CA ILE A 14 -7.33 12.03 4.23
C ILE A 14 -7.68 10.57 4.54
N VAL A 15 -6.69 9.67 4.40
CA VAL A 15 -6.84 8.21 4.57
C VAL A 15 -7.32 7.85 5.97
N PHE A 16 -6.76 8.49 7.01
CA PHE A 16 -7.06 8.15 8.40
C PHE A 16 -8.24 8.93 8.99
N LEU A 17 -8.51 10.15 8.51
CA LEU A 17 -9.50 11.03 9.14
C LEU A 17 -10.76 11.22 8.31
N ARG A 18 -10.67 11.22 6.97
CA ARG A 18 -11.79 11.61 6.09
C ARG A 18 -12.53 10.44 5.45
N PHE A 19 -11.94 9.25 5.40
CA PHE A 19 -12.61 8.07 4.85
C PHE A 19 -13.77 7.61 5.74
N ARG A 20 -14.71 6.85 5.15
CA ARG A 20 -15.79 6.18 5.90
C ARG A 20 -15.20 5.18 6.89
N TYR A 21 -15.95 4.86 7.95
CA TYR A 21 -15.49 4.02 9.07
C TYR A 21 -14.84 2.69 8.63
N LEU A 22 -15.50 1.91 7.75
CA LEU A 22 -14.95 0.64 7.28
C LEU A 22 -13.64 0.80 6.48
N ALA A 23 -13.59 1.80 5.59
CA ALA A 23 -12.40 2.08 4.80
C ALA A 23 -11.24 2.58 5.69
N ARG A 24 -11.53 3.36 6.73
CA ARG A 24 -10.53 3.76 7.73
C ARG A 24 -9.96 2.57 8.49
N ILE A 25 -10.81 1.67 8.98
CA ILE A 25 -10.34 0.46 9.67
C ILE A 25 -9.46 -0.37 8.72
N TRP A 26 -9.91 -0.57 7.49
CA TRP A 26 -9.14 -1.29 6.47
C TRP A 26 -7.77 -0.64 6.23
N ASN A 27 -7.72 0.68 6.11
CA ASN A 27 -6.45 1.39 5.88
C ASN A 27 -5.52 1.34 7.10
N VAL A 28 -6.06 1.43 8.32
CA VAL A 28 -5.26 1.25 9.55
C VAL A 28 -4.69 -0.17 9.60
N TRP A 29 -5.50 -1.18 9.27
CA TRP A 29 -5.06 -2.57 9.15
C TRP A 29 -3.97 -2.72 8.08
N LEU A 30 -4.22 -2.24 6.86
CA LEU A 30 -3.29 -2.30 5.74
C LEU A 30 -1.93 -1.69 6.09
N VAL A 31 -1.94 -0.48 6.68
CA VAL A 31 -0.72 0.20 7.11
C VAL A 31 -0.03 -0.57 8.22
N GLY A 32 -0.77 -1.07 9.21
CA GLY A 32 -0.22 -1.88 10.30
C GLY A 32 0.48 -3.14 9.81
N VAL A 33 -0.16 -3.89 8.90
CA VAL A 33 0.40 -5.12 8.33
C VAL A 33 1.67 -4.82 7.52
N ASN A 34 1.67 -3.77 6.67
CA ASN A 34 2.85 -3.37 5.92
C ASN A 34 3.98 -2.87 6.85
N MET A 35 3.65 -2.12 7.90
CA MET A 35 4.61 -1.66 8.93
C MET A 35 5.20 -2.80 9.75
N GLY A 36 4.58 -3.99 9.75
CA GLY A 36 5.15 -5.21 10.33
C GLY A 36 6.54 -5.55 9.80
N CYS A 37 6.94 -5.03 8.62
CA CYS A 37 8.29 -5.19 8.09
C CYS A 37 9.38 -4.65 9.05
N LEU A 38 9.06 -3.64 9.87
CA LEU A 38 10.02 -3.09 10.84
C LEU A 38 10.34 -4.07 11.96
N TYR A 39 9.38 -4.93 12.34
CA TYR A 39 9.62 -5.98 13.32
C TYR A 39 10.59 -7.04 12.77
N PHE A 40 10.44 -7.39 11.49
CA PHE A 40 11.26 -8.39 10.80
C PHE A 40 12.48 -7.80 10.06
N ILE A 41 12.94 -6.59 10.39
CA ILE A 41 13.88 -5.82 9.55
C ILE A 41 15.24 -6.49 9.30
N GLN A 42 15.61 -7.48 10.13
CA GLN A 42 16.81 -8.30 9.94
C GLN A 42 16.70 -9.28 8.76
N HIS A 43 15.49 -9.51 8.24
CA HIS A 43 15.22 -10.35 7.09
C HIS A 43 15.19 -9.52 5.81
N VAL A 44 15.85 -10.00 4.76
CA VAL A 44 15.88 -9.31 3.45
C VAL A 44 14.47 -9.13 2.88
N GLU A 45 13.57 -10.09 3.11
CA GLU A 45 12.18 -10.04 2.69
C GLU A 45 11.47 -8.81 3.27
N ALA A 46 11.68 -8.54 4.56
CA ALA A 46 11.10 -7.38 5.22
C ALA A 46 11.72 -6.06 4.74
N GLN A 47 13.02 -6.05 4.44
CA GLN A 47 13.69 -4.90 3.84
C GLN A 47 13.13 -4.57 2.45
N VAL A 48 12.82 -5.59 1.64
CA VAL A 48 12.15 -5.39 0.34
C VAL A 48 10.73 -4.85 0.53
N VAL A 49 9.96 -5.33 1.52
CA VAL A 49 8.64 -4.76 1.84
C VAL A 49 8.75 -3.29 2.22
N LEU A 50 9.71 -2.93 3.08
CA LEU A 50 9.94 -1.55 3.49
C LEU A 50 10.30 -0.68 2.29
N ALA A 51 11.26 -1.10 1.47
CA ALA A 51 11.68 -0.37 0.27
C ALA A 51 10.51 -0.18 -0.71
N THR A 52 9.74 -1.24 -0.96
CA THR A 52 8.57 -1.22 -1.86
C THR A 52 7.50 -0.25 -1.33
N THR A 53 7.24 -0.28 -0.02
CA THR A 53 6.28 0.61 0.64
C THR A 53 6.72 2.06 0.53
N LEU A 54 8.00 2.36 0.78
CA LEU A 54 8.54 3.72 0.65
C LEU A 54 8.44 4.24 -0.79
N ILE A 55 8.79 3.40 -1.78
CA ILE A 55 8.66 3.76 -3.19
C ILE A 55 7.19 4.06 -3.54
N ALA A 56 6.26 3.23 -3.06
CA ALA A 56 4.84 3.43 -3.30
C ALA A 56 4.34 4.75 -2.67
N VAL A 57 4.68 5.03 -1.41
CA VAL A 57 4.29 6.26 -0.70
C VAL A 57 4.85 7.50 -1.40
N VAL A 58 6.12 7.47 -1.82
CA VAL A 58 6.73 8.56 -2.60
C VAL A 58 6.00 8.73 -3.93
N GLY A 59 5.70 7.64 -4.64
CA GLY A 59 4.90 7.65 -5.86
C GLY A 59 3.53 8.29 -5.67
N GLN A 60 2.85 7.98 -4.57
CA GLN A 60 1.55 8.57 -4.22
C GLN A 60 1.67 10.08 -4.00
N GLY A 61 2.71 10.53 -3.30
CA GLY A 61 3.01 11.95 -3.13
C GLY A 61 3.23 12.68 -4.46
N VAL A 62 3.91 12.04 -5.42
CA VAL A 62 4.10 12.57 -6.78
C VAL A 62 2.79 12.65 -7.55
N ILE A 63 1.97 11.60 -7.54
CA ILE A 63 0.65 11.60 -8.22
C ILE A 63 -0.26 12.66 -7.61
N TYR A 64 -0.36 12.70 -6.28
CA TYR A 64 -1.16 13.69 -5.55
C TYR A 64 -0.74 15.11 -5.88
N ASN A 65 0.57 15.38 -6.02
CA ASN A 65 1.05 16.70 -6.40
C ASN A 65 0.55 17.17 -7.77
N ARG A 66 0.31 16.23 -8.71
CA ARG A 66 -0.06 16.55 -10.08
C ARG A 66 -1.57 16.63 -10.31
N ILE A 67 -2.32 15.71 -9.71
CA ILE A 67 -3.76 15.56 -9.99
C ILE A 67 -4.63 15.55 -8.72
N GLY A 68 -4.04 15.79 -7.55
CA GLY A 68 -4.72 15.75 -6.26
C GLY A 68 -5.06 14.35 -5.80
N PHE A 69 -5.86 14.26 -4.74
CA PHE A 69 -6.40 12.98 -4.28
C PHE A 69 -7.42 12.48 -5.32
N THR A 70 -7.08 11.43 -6.06
CA THR A 70 -7.95 10.79 -7.05
C THR A 70 -7.93 9.27 -6.85
N ARG A 71 -8.83 8.57 -7.52
CA ARG A 71 -8.85 7.09 -7.56
C ARG A 71 -7.54 6.45 -8.06
N LEU A 72 -6.69 7.20 -8.75
CA LEU A 72 -5.42 6.68 -9.27
C LEU A 72 -4.29 6.62 -8.22
N LEU A 73 -4.47 7.17 -7.00
CA LEU A 73 -3.41 7.12 -5.99
C LEU A 73 -2.97 5.67 -5.69
N GLY A 74 -3.90 4.72 -5.71
CA GLY A 74 -3.60 3.31 -5.46
C GLY A 74 -2.74 2.62 -6.52
N ILE A 75 -2.53 3.22 -7.70
CA ILE A 75 -1.81 2.56 -8.80
C ILE A 75 -0.35 2.20 -8.44
N THR A 76 0.24 2.93 -7.50
CA THR A 76 1.61 2.70 -7.02
C THR A 76 1.77 1.35 -6.33
N HIS A 77 0.68 0.77 -5.84
CA HIS A 77 0.68 -0.57 -5.24
C HIS A 77 0.96 -1.68 -6.26
N ILE A 78 0.98 -1.38 -7.57
CA ILE A 78 1.46 -2.32 -8.59
C ILE A 78 2.89 -2.82 -8.29
N MET A 79 3.67 -2.05 -7.53
CA MET A 79 5.00 -2.44 -7.06
C MET A 79 5.01 -3.65 -6.12
N TRP A 80 3.88 -4.02 -5.51
CA TRP A 80 3.77 -5.26 -4.73
C TRP A 80 3.87 -6.51 -5.61
N VAL A 81 3.52 -6.44 -6.89
CA VAL A 81 3.58 -7.58 -7.81
C VAL A 81 5.02 -8.10 -7.97
N PRO A 82 6.00 -7.30 -8.42
CA PRO A 82 7.38 -7.79 -8.53
C PRO A 82 7.96 -8.20 -7.17
N MET A 83 7.56 -7.54 -6.09
CA MET A 83 7.95 -7.92 -4.72
C MET A 83 7.50 -9.35 -4.38
N PHE A 84 6.21 -9.67 -4.56
CA PHE A 84 5.70 -11.01 -4.24
C PHE A 84 6.17 -12.08 -5.24
N VAL A 85 6.36 -11.73 -6.51
CA VAL A 85 6.98 -12.64 -7.49
C VAL A 85 8.39 -13.02 -7.03
N TRP A 86 9.18 -12.05 -6.58
CA TRP A 86 10.52 -12.32 -6.04
C TRP A 86 10.46 -13.15 -4.75
N MET A 87 9.53 -12.87 -3.84
CA MET A 87 9.33 -13.70 -2.63
C MET A 87 8.97 -15.15 -2.95
N GLY A 88 8.26 -15.39 -4.06
CA GLY A 88 7.98 -16.74 -4.56
C GLY A 88 9.23 -17.57 -4.89
N THR A 89 10.38 -16.92 -5.13
CA THR A 89 11.67 -17.60 -5.33
C THR A 89 12.37 -17.96 -4.02
N ARG A 90 11.81 -17.57 -2.87
CA ARG A 90 12.42 -17.67 -1.54
C ARG A 90 11.57 -18.46 -0.54
N LEU A 91 10.63 -19.26 -1.03
CA LEU A 91 9.66 -19.97 -0.20
C LEU A 91 10.32 -20.88 0.85
N GLU A 92 11.41 -21.56 0.53
CA GLU A 92 12.13 -22.41 1.49
C GLU A 92 12.75 -21.60 2.65
N ALA A 93 13.41 -20.48 2.33
CA ALA A 93 14.01 -19.59 3.32
C ALA A 93 12.94 -18.92 4.22
N ILE A 94 11.79 -18.57 3.64
CA ILE A 94 10.64 -18.04 4.37
C ILE A 94 10.05 -19.10 5.29
N ALA A 95 9.86 -20.33 4.78
CA ALA A 95 9.27 -21.43 5.55
C ALA A 95 10.12 -21.85 6.75
N ALA A 96 11.45 -21.64 6.69
CA ALA A 96 12.35 -21.85 7.82
C ALA A 96 12.13 -20.86 8.99
N GLN A 97 11.35 -19.79 8.79
CA GLN A 97 11.05 -18.76 9.78
C GLN A 97 9.52 -18.63 9.97
N PRO A 98 8.89 -19.42 10.87
CA PRO A 98 7.44 -19.54 10.96
C PRO A 98 6.69 -18.21 11.20
N GLU A 99 7.25 -17.32 12.02
CA GLU A 99 6.66 -16.01 12.29
C GLU A 99 6.69 -15.10 11.06
N LEU A 100 7.83 -15.05 10.36
CA LEU A 100 8.00 -14.32 9.10
C LEU A 100 7.03 -14.85 8.03
N ALA A 101 6.93 -16.18 7.90
CA ALA A 101 6.02 -16.83 6.95
C ALA A 101 4.55 -16.47 7.22
N THR A 102 4.15 -16.49 8.50
CA THR A 102 2.79 -16.13 8.91
C THR A 102 2.50 -14.67 8.59
N TRP A 103 3.40 -13.75 8.94
CA TRP A 103 3.24 -12.34 8.61
C TRP A 103 3.21 -12.09 7.09
N LEU A 104 4.09 -12.73 6.31
CA LEU A 104 4.11 -12.58 4.85
C LEU A 104 2.84 -13.14 4.20
N ALA A 105 2.24 -14.19 4.75
CA ALA A 105 0.94 -14.69 4.28
C ALA A 105 -0.18 -13.68 4.54
N VAL A 106 -0.21 -13.08 5.74
CA VAL A 106 -1.16 -12.01 6.08
C VAL A 106 -0.95 -10.78 5.21
N LEU A 107 0.31 -10.39 4.97
CA LEU A 107 0.69 -9.30 4.09
C LEU A 107 0.21 -9.54 2.65
N LEU A 108 0.44 -10.75 2.11
CA LEU A 108 -0.01 -11.13 0.77
C LEU A 108 -1.53 -11.04 0.65
N ALA A 109 -2.27 -11.65 1.58
CA ALA A 109 -3.74 -11.61 1.57
C ALA A 109 -4.28 -10.18 1.66
N THR A 110 -3.70 -9.36 2.55
CA THR A 110 -4.07 -7.96 2.74
C THR A 110 -3.79 -7.12 1.48
N ASN A 111 -2.61 -7.28 0.88
CA ASN A 111 -2.20 -6.54 -0.31
C ASN A 111 -3.00 -6.97 -1.55
N ILE A 112 -3.35 -8.25 -1.70
CA ILE A 112 -4.28 -8.71 -2.75
C ILE A 112 -5.65 -8.03 -2.61
N GLY A 113 -6.19 -7.98 -1.39
CA GLY A 113 -7.46 -7.28 -1.13
C GLY A 113 -7.41 -5.82 -1.55
N SER A 114 -6.33 -5.10 -1.20
CA SER A 114 -6.12 -3.72 -1.61
C SER A 114 -5.92 -3.57 -3.12
N MET A 115 -5.17 -4.46 -3.77
CA MET A 115 -5.00 -4.43 -5.23
C MET A 115 -6.32 -4.59 -6.00
N ILE A 116 -7.26 -5.38 -5.49
CA ILE A 116 -8.59 -5.52 -6.09
C ILE A 116 -9.35 -4.18 -6.01
N ILE A 117 -9.25 -3.49 -4.87
CA ILE A 117 -9.83 -2.15 -4.69
C ILE A 117 -9.17 -1.17 -5.67
N ASP A 118 -7.85 -1.17 -5.76
CA ASP A 118 -7.08 -0.28 -6.65
C ASP A 118 -7.44 -0.52 -8.12
N ALA A 119 -7.52 -1.78 -8.56
CA ALA A 119 -7.91 -2.12 -9.93
C ALA A 119 -9.34 -1.65 -10.26
N THR A 120 -10.26 -1.75 -9.29
CA THR A 120 -11.63 -1.24 -9.42
C THR A 120 -11.62 0.28 -9.55
N ASP A 121 -10.81 0.97 -8.75
CA ASP A 121 -10.68 2.42 -8.75
C ASP A 121 -10.03 2.95 -10.03
N VAL A 122 -9.01 2.28 -10.55
CA VAL A 122 -8.42 2.57 -11.86
C VAL A 122 -9.47 2.42 -12.97
N ARG A 123 -10.24 1.31 -12.97
CA ARG A 123 -11.32 1.11 -13.95
C ARG A 123 -12.36 2.23 -13.88
N ARG A 124 -12.80 2.62 -12.69
CA ARG A 124 -13.78 3.71 -12.48
C ARG A 124 -13.24 5.07 -12.93
N TYR A 125 -11.97 5.34 -12.64
CA TYR A 125 -11.30 6.56 -13.08
C TYR A 125 -11.35 6.72 -14.61
N PHE A 126 -10.99 5.66 -15.35
CA PHE A 126 -11.04 5.67 -16.82
C PHE A 126 -12.47 5.72 -17.38
N ARG A 127 -13.49 5.34 -16.61
CA ARG A 127 -14.91 5.52 -16.95
C ARG A 127 -15.45 6.92 -16.63
N GLY A 128 -14.60 7.83 -16.12
CA GLY A 128 -14.94 9.23 -15.84
C GLY A 128 -15.25 9.54 -14.38
N GLU A 129 -15.30 8.53 -13.49
CA GLU A 129 -15.54 8.72 -12.06
C GLU A 129 -14.26 9.16 -11.33
N ARG A 130 -13.80 10.38 -11.59
CA ARG A 130 -12.49 10.85 -11.11
C ARG A 130 -12.45 11.21 -9.63
N ALA A 131 -13.61 11.46 -9.02
CA ALA A 131 -13.73 11.85 -7.61
C ALA A 131 -13.41 10.66 -6.67
N PRO A 132 -12.71 10.88 -5.55
CA PRO A 132 -12.38 9.82 -4.60
C PRO A 132 -13.54 9.47 -3.68
N HIS A 133 -13.42 8.35 -2.97
CA HIS A 133 -14.45 7.87 -2.03
C HIS A 133 -14.54 8.64 -0.69
N TYR A 134 -13.94 9.82 -0.53
CA TYR A 134 -13.94 10.53 0.77
C TYR A 134 -15.24 11.30 1.08
N ALA A 135 -16.15 11.46 0.11
CA ALA A 135 -17.41 12.17 0.29
C ALA A 135 -18.57 11.36 -0.29
N TRP A 136 -19.39 10.82 0.62
CA TRP A 136 -20.81 10.50 0.41
C TRP A 136 -21.52 10.89 1.69
#